data_AF-A0A482PXW6-F1
#
_entry.id   AF-A0A482PXW6-F1
#
_cell.length_a   1.000
_cell.length_b   1.000
_cell.length_c   1.000
_cell.angle_alpha   90.00
_cell.angle_beta   90.00
_cell.angle_gamma   90.00
#
_symmetry.space_group_name_H-M   'P 1'
#
loop_
_entity.id
_entity.type
_entity.pdbx_description
1 polymer ?
#
loop_
_entity_poly.entity_id
_entity_poly.type
_entity_poly.pdbx_seq_one_letter_code
_entity_poly.pdbx_strand_id
1 'polypeptide(L)'
;MGIIIMYIVFALLIGAMGIYLLTHRQGFLNLSASQARMPATFFGWFFTLDALALIVSVVLHGSEPLPAGIFVILATILTTVLAVVVTSRLFK
;
A
#
# COMPACT_ATOMS: atom_id res chain seq x y z
N MET A 1 1.95 1.56 -24.15
CA MET A 1 1.39 0.30 -23.62
C MET A 1 2.18 -0.25 -22.43
N GLY A 2 3.52 -0.35 -22.49
CA GLY A 2 4.34 -0.88 -21.37
C GLY A 2 4.21 -0.11 -20.04
N ILE A 3 4.13 1.22 -20.09
CA ILE A 3 3.98 2.07 -18.89
C ILE A 3 2.65 1.83 -18.16
N ILE A 4 1.57 1.59 -18.91
CA ILE A 4 0.23 1.33 -18.36
C ILE A 4 0.22 -0.02 -17.63
N ILE A 5 0.80 -1.06 -18.25
CA ILE A 5 0.90 -2.40 -17.64
C ILE A 5 1.69 -2.32 -16.33
N MET A 6 2.80 -1.58 -16.32
CA MET A 6 3.58 -1.36 -15.11
C MET A 6 2.74 -0.77 -13.97
N TYR A 7 1.97 0.28 -14.24
CA TYR A 7 1.12 0.90 -13.21
C TYR A 7 -0.01 -0.02 -12.72
N ILE A 8 -0.58 -0.85 -13.61
CA ILE A 8 -1.57 -1.86 -13.20
C ILE A 8 -0.92 -2.89 -12.27
N VAL A 9 0.30 -3.35 -12.58
CA VAL A 9 1.05 -4.27 -11.70
C VAL A 9 1.32 -3.63 -10.34
N PHE A 10 1.77 -2.37 -10.30
CA PHE A 10 1.94 -1.64 -9.04
C PHE A 10 0.64 -1.53 -8.25
N ALA A 11 -0.47 -1.17 -8.90
CA ALA A 11 -1.76 -1.08 -8.24
C ALA A 11 -2.19 -2.42 -7.63
N LEU A 12 -1.97 -3.54 -8.34
CA LEU A 12 -2.26 -4.88 -7.81
C LEU A 12 -1.39 -5.22 -6.60
N LEU A 13 -0.09 -4.91 -6.65
CA LEU A 13 0.83 -5.16 -5.52
C LEU A 13 0.45 -4.32 -4.29
N ILE A 14 0.22 -3.03 -4.48
CA ILE A 14 -0.17 -2.09 -3.42
C ILE A 14 -1.52 -2.52 -2.83
N GLY A 15 -2.49 -2.83 -3.69
CA GLY A 15 -3.82 -3.29 -3.29
C GLY A 15 -3.78 -4.63 -2.54
N ALA A 16 -3.00 -5.60 -3.02
CA ALA A 16 -2.82 -6.88 -2.34
C ALA A 16 -2.20 -6.71 -0.96
N MET A 17 -1.20 -5.82 -0.83
CA MET A 17 -0.60 -5.47 0.47
C MET A 17 -1.62 -4.81 1.40
N GLY A 18 -2.42 -3.88 0.87
CA GLY A 18 -3.52 -3.24 1.60
C GLY A 18 -4.51 -4.26 2.15
N ILE A 19 -5.06 -5.10 1.29
CA ILE A 19 -6.00 -6.16 1.65
C ILE A 19 -5.37 -7.12 2.67
N TYR A 20 -4.14 -7.57 2.42
CA TYR A 20 -3.43 -8.48 3.33
C TYR A 20 -3.33 -7.92 4.75
N LEU A 21 -2.94 -6.65 4.89
CA LEU A 21 -2.88 -5.97 6.19
C LEU A 21 -4.27 -5.87 6.83
N LEU A 22 -5.31 -5.64 6.04
CA LEU A 22 -6.68 -5.57 6.55
C LEU A 22 -7.24 -6.94 6.96
N THR A 23 -6.80 -8.03 6.33
CA THR A 23 -7.18 -9.40 6.71
C THR A 23 -6.42 -9.87 7.95
N HIS A 24 -5.15 -9.48 8.12
CA HIS A 24 -4.27 -9.91 9.21
C HIS A 24 -4.20 -8.90 10.39
N ARG A 25 -5.26 -8.12 10.60
CA ARG A 25 -5.33 -7.09 11.67
C ARG A 25 -5.20 -7.66 13.09
N GLN A 26 -5.40 -8.97 13.29
CA GLN A 26 -5.40 -9.61 14.60
C GLN A 26 -4.04 -10.22 14.98
N GLY A 27 -3.06 -10.17 14.08
CA GLY A 27 -1.71 -10.69 14.32
C GLY A 27 -0.89 -10.54 13.04
N PHE A 28 0.20 -9.79 13.12
CA PHE A 28 1.04 -9.46 11.97
C PHE A 28 2.51 -9.66 12.36
N LEU A 29 3.24 -10.50 11.63
CA LEU A 29 4.68 -10.72 11.81
C LEU A 29 5.11 -10.93 13.28
N ASN A 30 4.53 -11.91 14.00
CA ASN A 30 4.82 -12.16 15.43
C ASN A 30 4.50 -11.00 16.41
N LEU A 31 3.86 -9.91 15.97
CA LEU A 31 3.38 -8.87 16.88
C LEU A 31 2.06 -9.27 17.55
N SER A 32 1.94 -8.93 18.84
CA SER A 32 0.70 -9.11 19.60
C SER A 32 -0.47 -8.34 18.95
N ALA A 33 -1.67 -8.92 18.99
CA ALA A 33 -2.89 -8.35 18.39
C ALA A 33 -3.14 -6.88 18.78
N SER A 34 -2.75 -6.48 20.00
CA SER A 34 -2.87 -5.10 20.50
C SER A 34 -1.96 -4.12 19.75
N GLN A 35 -0.70 -4.52 19.50
CA GLN A 35 0.29 -3.69 18.83
C GLN A 35 0.18 -3.74 17.30
N ALA A 36 -0.33 -4.82 16.72
CA ALA A 36 -0.45 -4.98 15.27
C ALA A 36 -1.71 -4.34 14.68
N ARG A 37 -2.82 -4.27 15.44
CA ARG A 37 -4.14 -3.92 14.90
C ARG A 37 -4.25 -2.49 14.38
N MET A 38 -3.70 -1.53 15.10
CA MET A 38 -3.79 -0.11 14.69
C MET A 38 -2.95 0.19 13.44
N PRO A 39 -1.65 -0.20 13.36
CA PRO A 39 -0.87 -0.01 12.12
C PRO A 39 -1.47 -0.78 10.93
N ALA A 40 -1.80 -2.06 11.10
CA ALA A 40 -2.32 -2.87 10.00
C ALA A 40 -3.64 -2.34 9.43
N THR A 41 -4.54 -1.83 10.29
CA THR A 41 -5.79 -1.23 9.84
C THR A 41 -5.56 0.09 9.11
N PHE A 42 -4.72 0.97 9.66
CA PHE A 42 -4.45 2.29 9.08
C PHE A 42 -3.75 2.17 7.72
N PHE A 43 -2.62 1.46 7.70
CA PHE A 43 -1.84 1.27 6.47
C PHE A 43 -2.59 0.45 5.44
N GLY A 44 -3.34 -0.58 5.85
CA GLY A 44 -4.09 -1.40 4.91
C GLY A 44 -5.18 -0.61 4.18
N TRP A 45 -5.90 0.29 4.87
CA TRP A 45 -6.87 1.18 4.22
C TRP A 45 -6.19 2.17 3.29
N PHE A 46 -5.08 2.77 3.73
CA PHE A 46 -4.31 3.71 2.90
C PHE A 46 -3.83 3.06 1.60
N PHE A 47 -3.21 1.88 1.66
CA PHE A 47 -2.75 1.18 0.45
C PHE A 47 -3.92 0.75 -0.45
N THR A 48 -5.04 0.32 0.13
CA THR A 48 -6.20 -0.06 -0.68
C THR A 48 -6.78 1.14 -1.43
N LEU A 49 -6.89 2.30 -0.77
CA LEU A 49 -7.38 3.53 -1.39
C LEU A 49 -6.39 4.09 -2.42
N ASP A 50 -5.09 4.04 -2.14
CA ASP A 50 -4.04 4.47 -3.05
C ASP A 50 -4.00 3.61 -4.32
N ALA A 51 -4.14 2.29 -4.18
CA ALA A 51 -4.25 1.37 -5.32
C ALA A 51 -5.48 1.66 -6.19
N LEU A 52 -6.65 1.94 -5.58
CA LEU A 52 -7.84 2.35 -6.32
C LEU A 52 -7.63 3.69 -7.05
N ALA A 53 -7.02 4.67 -6.39
CA ALA A 53 -6.71 5.97 -6.98
C ALA A 53 -5.73 5.84 -8.15
N LEU A 54 -4.73 4.97 -8.02
CA LEU A 54 -3.80 4.64 -9.10
C LEU A 54 -4.52 4.02 -10.30
N ILE A 55 -5.43 3.05 -10.08
CA ILE A 55 -6.24 2.46 -11.17
C ILE A 55 -7.08 3.53 -11.86
N VAL A 56 -7.79 4.36 -11.09
CA VAL A 56 -8.62 5.45 -11.64
C VAL A 56 -7.75 6.43 -12.44
N SER A 57 -6.58 6.79 -11.91
CA SER A 57 -5.63 7.69 -12.58
C SER A 57 -5.18 7.14 -13.93
N VAL A 58 -4.81 5.86 -13.98
CA VAL A 58 -4.38 5.15 -15.19
C VAL A 58 -5.52 5.06 -16.21
N VAL A 59 -6.75 4.79 -15.76
CA VAL A 59 -7.94 4.70 -16.64
C VAL A 59 -8.28 6.06 -17.25
N LEU A 60 -8.15 7.16 -16.49
CA LEU A 60 -8.53 8.51 -16.95
C LEU A 60 -7.43 9.19 -17.78
N HIS A 61 -6.16 9.03 -17.41
CA HIS A 61 -5.04 9.77 -18.00
C HIS A 61 -4.17 8.90 -18.91
N GLY A 62 -4.45 7.59 -19.00
CA GLY A 62 -3.87 6.68 -19.97
C GLY A 62 -2.34 6.66 -19.98
N SER A 63 -1.74 7.21 -21.03
CA SER A 63 -0.30 7.19 -21.28
C SER A 63 0.48 8.29 -20.57
N GLU A 64 -0.16 9.23 -19.89
CA GLU A 64 0.54 10.28 -19.14
C GLU A 64 1.20 9.68 -17.89
N PRO A 65 2.53 9.77 -17.76
CA PRO A 65 3.23 9.10 -16.67
C PRO A 65 3.07 9.79 -15.32
N LEU A 66 2.82 11.10 -15.31
CA LEU A 66 2.83 11.94 -14.11
C LEU A 66 1.64 11.67 -13.16
N PRO A 67 0.38 11.63 -13.66
CA PRO A 67 -0.79 11.42 -12.79
C PRO A 67 -0.76 10.06 -12.06
N ALA A 68 -0.24 9.02 -12.68
CA ALA A 68 -0.13 7.69 -12.06
C ALA A 68 1.12 7.57 -11.18
N GLY A 69 2.23 8.19 -11.58
CA GLY A 69 3.50 8.13 -10.84
C GLY A 69 3.42 8.68 -9.42
N ILE A 70 2.57 9.70 -9.18
CA ILE A 70 2.39 10.28 -7.84
C ILE A 70 1.90 9.24 -6.82
N PHE A 71 0.95 8.38 -7.20
CA PHE A 71 0.44 7.33 -6.32
C PHE A 71 1.49 6.26 -6.03
N VAL A 72 2.32 5.91 -7.02
CA VAL A 72 3.45 4.99 -6.80
C VAL A 72 4.47 5.57 -5.82
N ILE A 73 4.76 6.87 -5.90
CA ILE A 73 5.64 7.55 -4.96
C ILE A 73 5.03 7.55 -3.55
N LEU A 74 3.75 7.87 -3.42
CA LEU A 74 3.02 7.85 -2.15
C LEU A 74 3.04 6.45 -1.51
N ALA A 75 2.75 5.41 -2.29
CA ALA A 75 2.84 4.03 -1.84
C ALA A 75 4.25 3.67 -1.35
N THR A 76 5.30 4.15 -2.02
CA THR A 76 6.69 3.88 -1.63
C THR A 76 7.02 4.51 -0.28
N ILE A 77 6.61 5.78 -0.07
CA ILE A 77 6.80 6.48 1.20
C ILE A 77 6.03 5.75 2.31
N LEU A 78 4.76 5.41 2.08
CA LEU A 78 3.93 4.71 3.05
C LEU A 78 4.49 3.33 3.40
N THR A 79 5.03 2.59 2.42
CA THR A 79 5.66 1.28 2.65
C THR A 79 6.91 1.42 3.51
N THR A 80 7.71 2.45 3.28
CA THR A 80 8.89 2.76 4.09
C THR A 80 8.49 3.09 5.53
N VAL A 81 7.46 3.93 5.71
CA VAL A 81 6.95 4.27 7.05
C VAL A 81 6.40 3.03 7.75
N LEU A 82 5.63 2.19 7.06
CA LEU A 82 5.13 0.93 7.61
C LEU A 82 6.30 0.04 8.07
N ALA A 83 7.33 -0.12 7.24
CA ALA A 83 8.50 -0.93 7.59
C ALA A 83 9.18 -0.41 8.88
N VAL A 84 9.36 0.90 9.02
CA VAL A 84 9.92 1.52 10.24
C VAL A 84 9.00 1.30 11.44
N VAL A 85 7.69 1.49 11.29
CA VAL A 85 6.71 1.29 12.37
C VAL A 85 6.69 -0.16 12.84
N VAL A 86 6.69 -1.11 11.91
CA VAL A 86 6.71 -2.54 12.22
C VAL A 86 8.02 -2.93 12.91
N THR A 87 9.15 -2.51 12.34
CA THR A 87 10.49 -2.79 12.92
C THR A 87 10.62 -2.21 14.32
N SER A 88 10.22 -0.96 14.54
CA SER A 88 10.28 -0.33 15.87
C SER A 88 9.37 -0.98 16.92
N ARG A 89 8.30 -1.68 16.49
CA ARG A 89 7.43 -2.44 17.39
C ARG A 89 7.90 -3.87 17.63
N LEU A 90 8.70 -4.45 16.73
CA LEU A 90 9.29 -5.78 16.88
C LEU A 90 10.45 -5.81 17.86
N PHE A 91 11.23 -4.73 17.92
CA PHE A 91 12.44 -4.62 18.76
C PHE A 91 12.22 -3.82 20.06
N LYS A 92 10.97 -3.57 20.43
CA LYS A 92 10.58 -2.97 21.72
C LYS A 92 9.91 -4.02 22.59
#